data_AF-A0A9X7BVJ4-F1
#
_entry.id   AF-A0A9X7BVJ4-F1
#
_cell.length_a   1.000
_cell.length_b   1.000
_cell.length_c   1.000
_cell.angle_alpha   90.00
_cell.angle_beta   90.00
_cell.angle_gamma   90.00
#
_symmetry.space_group_name_H-M   'P 1'
#
loop_
_entity.id
_entity.type
_entity.pdbx_description
1 polymer ?
#
loop_
_entity_poly.entity_id
_entity_poly.type
_entity_poly.pdbx_seq_one_letter_code
_entity_poly.pdbx_strand_id
1 'polypeptide(L)'
;MKSVGIRKIDRLGRCIIPIEIREMVGFFSGTPIEIYVEGRSIHLKKYQRTCSITGEAVDNPLVLDNGQIVLSPEGAKYVLEQLKTYIASDR
;
A
#
# COMPACT_ATOMS: atom_id res chain seq x y z
N MET A 1 12.08 19.97 4.87
CA MET A 1 12.14 19.37 3.51
C MET A 1 13.57 19.48 3.01
N LYS A 2 14.17 18.39 2.52
CA LYS A 2 15.48 18.44 1.84
C LYS A 2 15.21 18.39 0.33
N SER A 3 15.67 19.39 -0.41
CA SER A 3 15.65 19.34 -1.87
C SER A 3 16.79 18.44 -2.33
N VAL A 4 16.45 17.32 -2.96
CA VAL A 4 17.44 16.31 -3.39
C VAL A 4 17.79 16.45 -4.88
N GLY A 5 17.06 17.29 -5.62
CA GLY A 5 17.37 17.64 -7.00
C GLY A 5 16.13 18.03 -7.82
N ILE A 6 16.39 18.66 -8.97
CA ILE A 6 15.35 19.02 -9.96
C ILE A 6 15.46 18.05 -11.15
N ARG A 7 14.32 17.55 -11.63
CA ARG A 7 14.22 16.71 -12.83
C ARG A 7 13.12 17.24 -13.73
N LYS A 8 13.37 17.20 -15.04
CA LYS A 8 12.37 17.55 -16.05
C LYS A 8 11.49 16.33 -16.30
N ILE A 9 10.21 16.60 -16.56
CA ILE A 9 9.27 15.59 -17.03
C ILE A 9 9.60 15.29 -18.50
N ASP A 10 9.60 14.02 -18.88
CA ASP A 10 9.81 13.63 -20.27
C ASP A 10 8.55 13.86 -21.14
N ARG A 11 8.62 13.55 -22.43
CA ARG A 11 7.50 13.75 -23.36
C ARG A 11 6.27 12.88 -23.06
N LEU A 12 6.42 11.86 -22.22
CA LEU A 12 5.36 10.92 -21.86
C LEU A 12 4.78 11.22 -20.46
N GLY A 13 5.23 12.28 -19.80
CA GLY A 13 4.75 12.62 -18.46
C GLY A 13 5.49 11.90 -17.33
N ARG A 14 6.61 11.22 -17.60
CA ARG A 14 7.37 10.49 -16.58
C ARG A 14 8.43 11.39 -15.95
N CYS A 15 8.70 11.18 -14.65
CA CYS A 15 9.83 11.79 -13.96
C CYS A 15 10.82 10.71 -13.53
N ILE A 16 12.11 11.05 -13.48
CA ILE A 16 13.17 10.14 -13.06
C ILE A 16 13.47 10.39 -11.59
N ILE A 17 13.46 9.32 -10.79
CA ILE A 17 13.96 9.36 -9.41
C ILE A 17 15.46 9.03 -9.43
N PRO A 18 16.35 9.92 -8.96
CA PRO A 18 17.79 9.66 -8.87
C PRO A 18 18.11 8.36 -8.12
N ILE A 19 19.22 7.71 -8.49
CA ILE A 19 19.61 6.40 -7.91
C ILE A 19 19.81 6.50 -6.40
N GLU A 20 20.38 7.59 -5.92
CA GLU A 20 20.68 7.85 -4.51
C GLU A 20 19.40 7.91 -3.67
N ILE A 21 18.34 8.53 -4.21
CA ILE A 21 17.03 8.55 -3.56
C ILE A 21 16.42 7.15 -3.58
N ARG A 22 16.48 6.46 -4.73
CA ARG A 22 15.94 5.11 -4.86
C ARG A 22 16.55 4.17 -3.84
N GLU A 23 17.85 4.23 -3.60
CA GLU A 23 18.52 3.42 -2.58
C GLU A 23 18.09 3.82 -1.16
N MET A 24 18.03 5.13 -0.87
CA MET A 24 17.64 5.64 0.45
C MET A 24 16.21 5.23 0.85
N VAL A 25 15.25 5.28 -0.08
CA VAL A 25 13.86 4.89 0.19
C VAL A 25 13.60 3.41 -0.13
N GLY A 26 14.51 2.72 -0.81
CA GLY A 26 14.39 1.34 -1.27
C GLY A 26 13.37 1.16 -2.41
N PHE A 27 13.35 2.06 -3.39
CA PHE A 27 12.60 1.96 -4.64
C PHE A 27 13.44 1.24 -5.70
N PHE A 28 13.44 -0.10 -5.63
CA PHE A 28 14.16 -0.93 -6.60
C PHE A 28 13.32 -1.17 -7.86
N SER A 29 13.97 -1.67 -8.91
CA SER A 29 13.26 -2.07 -10.13
C SER A 29 12.15 -3.07 -9.79
N GLY A 30 10.94 -2.83 -10.28
CA GLY A 30 9.76 -3.67 -9.99
C GLY A 30 9.09 -3.42 -8.64
N THR A 31 9.61 -2.52 -7.79
CA THR A 31 8.91 -2.14 -6.55
C THR A 31 7.61 -1.41 -6.90
N PRO A 32 6.44 -1.87 -6.44
CA PRO A 32 5.19 -1.16 -6.65
C PRO A 32 5.19 0.12 -5.82
N ILE A 33 4.82 1.24 -6.43
CA ILE A 33 4.79 2.57 -5.80
C ILE A 33 3.35 3.07 -5.84
N GLU A 34 2.88 3.53 -4.70
CA GLU A 34 1.61 4.23 -4.55
C GLU A 34 1.83 5.73 -4.72
N ILE A 35 0.98 6.36 -5.52
CA ILE A 35 1.02 7.79 -5.83
C ILE A 35 -0.26 8.41 -5.29
N TYR A 36 -0.15 9.41 -4.42
CA TYR A 36 -1.29 10.18 -3.92
C TYR A 36 -1.02 11.68 -4.04
N VAL A 37 -2.12 12.44 -4.14
CA VAL A 37 -2.10 13.89 -4.36
C VAL A 37 -2.66 14.58 -3.12
N GLU A 38 -1.91 15.53 -2.58
CA GLU A 38 -2.33 16.36 -1.46
C GLU A 38 -2.16 17.83 -1.84
N GLY A 39 -3.28 18.52 -2.11
CA GLY A 39 -3.27 19.89 -2.60
C GLY A 39 -2.53 20.04 -3.93
N ARG A 40 -1.36 20.68 -3.90
CA ARG A 40 -0.47 20.88 -5.08
C ARG A 40 0.78 19.99 -5.04
N SER A 41 0.83 19.04 -4.13
CA SER A 41 1.97 18.14 -3.90
C SER A 41 1.63 16.73 -4.36
N ILE A 42 2.62 16.05 -4.96
CA ILE A 42 2.56 14.62 -5.26
C ILE A 42 3.44 13.90 -4.25
N HIS A 43 2.89 12.86 -3.65
CA HIS A 43 3.56 12.05 -2.65
C HIS A 43 3.71 10.62 -3.17
N LEU A 44 4.88 10.03 -2.93
CA LEU A 44 5.22 8.68 -3.37
C LEU A 44 5.51 7.82 -2.13
N LYS A 45 4.88 6.65 -2.05
CA LYS A 45 5.10 5.66 -0.98
C LYS A 45 5.30 4.28 -1.61
N LYS A 46 6.05 3.38 -0.94
CA LYS A 46 6.01 1.96 -1.32
C LYS A 46 4.58 1.48 -1.21
N TYR A 47 4.08 0.87 -2.26
CA TYR A 47 2.79 0.20 -2.19
C TYR A 47 2.96 -1.02 -1.29
N GLN A 48 2.23 -1.01 -0.18
CA GLN A 48 2.13 -2.13 0.74
C GLN A 48 0.65 -2.44 0.89
N ARG A 49 0.27 -3.70 0.70
CA ARG A 49 -1.07 -4.15 1.04
C ARG A 49 -1.17 -4.16 2.56
N THR A 50 -2.09 -3.40 3.10
CA THR A 50 -2.37 -3.39 4.54
C THR A 50 -3.57 -4.26 4.84
N CYS A 51 -3.57 -4.90 6.00
CA CYS A 51 -4.74 -5.62 6.49
C CYS A 51 -5.85 -4.62 6.81
N SER A 52 -7.06 -4.83 6.28
CA SER A 52 -8.25 -4.02 6.54
C SER A 52 -8.66 -3.99 8.02
N ILE A 53 -8.24 -4.98 8.81
CA ILE A 53 -8.57 -5.13 10.23
C ILE A 53 -7.50 -4.56 11.15
N THR A 54 -6.25 -4.99 11.00
CA THR A 54 -5.14 -4.55 11.88
C THR A 54 -4.50 -3.24 11.41
N GLY A 55 -4.68 -2.84 10.15
CA GLY A 55 -4.02 -1.69 9.55
C GLY A 55 -2.53 -1.89 9.26
N GLU A 56 -1.97 -3.06 9.59
CA GLU A 56 -0.56 -3.36 9.42
C GLU A 56 -0.25 -3.81 7.99
N ALA A 57 0.97 -3.57 7.53
CA ALA A 57 1.46 -4.08 6.24
C ALA A 57 1.52 -5.61 6.26
N VAL A 58 1.09 -6.24 5.16
CA VAL A 58 1.03 -7.70 5.02
C VAL A 58 1.78 -8.13 3.76
N ASP A 59 2.78 -8.99 3.94
CA ASP A 59 3.58 -9.51 2.82
C ASP A 59 2.84 -10.60 2.03
N ASN A 60 2.04 -11.46 2.69
CA ASN A 60 1.22 -12.50 2.04
C ASN A 60 -0.26 -12.35 2.42
N PRO A 61 -0.95 -11.34 1.89
CA PRO A 61 -2.32 -11.05 2.30
C PRO A 61 -3.31 -12.03 1.67
N LEU A 62 -4.29 -12.43 2.49
CA LEU A 62 -5.52 -13.02 1.99
C LEU A 62 -6.33 -11.91 1.31
N VAL A 63 -6.63 -12.09 0.03
CA VAL A 63 -7.44 -11.13 -0.75
C VAL A 63 -8.79 -11.77 -1.06
N LEU A 64 -9.86 -11.13 -0.62
CA LEU A 64 -11.26 -11.55 -0.84
C LEU A 64 -12.02 -10.46 -1.61
N ASP A 65 -13.19 -10.84 -2.13
CA ASP A 65 -14.10 -9.97 -2.89
C ASP A 65 -13.37 -9.08 -3.92
N ASN A 66 -12.70 -9.73 -4.87
CA ASN A 66 -11.99 -9.06 -5.97
C ASN A 66 -11.00 -7.96 -5.54
N GLY A 67 -10.46 -8.01 -4.32
CA GLY A 67 -9.51 -7.02 -3.83
C GLY A 67 -10.07 -6.02 -2.82
N GLN A 68 -11.37 -6.04 -2.55
CA GLN A 68 -11.98 -5.10 -1.59
C GLN A 68 -11.59 -5.40 -0.14
N ILE A 69 -11.32 -6.66 0.17
CA ILE A 69 -10.94 -7.09 1.52
C ILE A 69 -9.55 -7.71 1.46
N VAL A 70 -8.63 -7.14 2.24
CA VAL A 70 -7.23 -7.58 2.33
C VAL A 70 -6.96 -7.89 3.79
N LEU A 71 -6.55 -9.13 4.11
CA LEU A 71 -6.40 -9.57 5.50
C LEU A 71 -5.02 -10.16 5.75
N SER A 72 -4.44 -9.84 6.92
CA SER A 72 -3.34 -10.63 7.49
C SER A 72 -3.89 -11.97 8.03
N PRO A 73 -3.02 -12.97 8.29
CA PRO A 73 -3.44 -14.20 8.94
C PRO A 73 -4.18 -13.97 10.28
N GLU A 74 -3.74 -12.99 11.06
CA GLU A 74 -4.33 -12.58 12.34
C GLU A 74 -5.68 -11.89 12.12
N GLY A 75 -5.74 -10.95 11.19
CA GLY A 75 -6.97 -10.25 10.81
C GLY A 75 -8.04 -11.21 10.28
N ALA A 76 -7.64 -12.22 9.50
CA ALA A 76 -8.53 -13.25 9.00
C ALA A 76 -9.13 -14.11 10.13
N LYS A 77 -8.31 -14.53 11.11
CA LYS A 77 -8.79 -15.26 12.29
C LYS A 77 -9.77 -14.43 13.11
N TYR A 78 -9.46 -13.14 13.33
CA TYR A 78 -10.34 -12.24 14.06
C TYR A 78 -11.71 -12.10 13.39
N VAL A 79 -11.74 -11.84 12.08
CA VAL A 79 -12.99 -11.71 11.32
C VAL A 79 -13.77 -13.02 11.32
N LEU A 80 -13.10 -14.17 11.20
CA LEU A 80 -13.75 -15.47 11.22
C LEU A 80 -14.51 -15.72 12.54
N GLU A 81 -13.91 -15.40 13.68
CA GLU A 81 -14.57 -15.56 14.98
C GLU A 81 -15.78 -14.63 15.13
N GLN A 82 -15.66 -13.36 14.72
CA GLN A 82 -16.79 -12.42 14.73
C GLN A 82 -17.94 -12.88 13.83
N LEU A 83 -17.64 -13.37 12.62
CA LEU A 83 -18.65 -13.89 11.70
C LEU A 83 -19.37 -15.12 12.26
N LYS A 84 -18.64 -16.04 12.90
CA LYS A 84 -19.27 -17.21 13.57
C LYS A 84 -20.24 -16.77 14.65
N THR A 85 -19.86 -15.79 15.49
CA THR A 85 -20.73 -15.25 16.53
C THR A 85 -21.98 -14.60 15.93
N TYR A 86 -21.81 -13.76 14.91
CA TYR A 86 -22.92 -13.06 14.25
C TYR A 86 -23.93 -14.05 13.61
N ILE A 87 -23.43 -15.04 12.86
CA ILE A 87 -24.28 -16.05 12.21
C ILE A 87 -25.00 -16.93 13.25
N ALA A 88 -24.34 -17.21 14.39
CA ALA A 88 -24.97 -17.96 15.47
C ALA A 88 -26.05 -17.17 16.22
N SER A 89 -25.95 -15.84 16.28
CA SER A 89 -26.97 -14.96 16.88
C SER A 89 -28.15 -14.63 15.97
N ASP A 90 -28.03 -14.90 14.67
CA ASP A 90 -29.10 -14.70 13.67
C ASP A 90 -30.02 -15.94 13.54
N ARG A 91 -29.97 -16.85 14.53
CA ARG A 91 -30.85 -18.02 14.70
C ARG A 91 -31.57 -17.95 16.05
#